data_AF-A0A3M6K958-F1
#
_entry.id   AF-A0A3M6K958-F1
#
_cell.length_a   1.000
_cell.length_b   1.000
_cell.length_c   1.000
_cell.angle_alpha   90.00
_cell.angle_beta   90.00
_cell.angle_gamma   90.00
#
_symmetry.space_group_name_H-M   'P 1'
#
loop_
_entity.id
_entity.type
_entity.pdbx_description
1 polymer ?
#
loop_
_entity_poly.entity_id
_entity_poly.type
_entity_poly.pdbx_seq_one_letter_code
_entity_poly.pdbx_strand_id
1 'polypeptide(L)'
;MIGIVMAGGKGTRMNSDDEKLLLQYKKPIILHVIDSLKNSNCFSKIIAVTSPNSPKTKKLLQENNIEIFDTSGLGYVKDLNSVLQTFNDLVFVTSGDLPLLDAQVIQTIVKQPDSKKIWTSILVTEKLLSSIGTTSEYSIIHNNQKCNFTGISIIDSQKINSIENIEENYVILDDKRIALNLNTKQDYDLLSAT
;
A
#
# COMPACT_ATOMS: atom_id res chain seq x y z
N MET A 1 0.78 -14.84 8.20
CA MET A 1 0.50 -13.54 7.56
C MET A 1 1.57 -13.27 6.52
N ILE A 2 1.13 -13.00 5.30
CA ILE A 2 1.97 -12.62 4.17
C ILE A 2 1.86 -11.11 3.96
N GLY A 3 2.97 -10.46 3.62
CA GLY A 3 3.00 -9.07 3.19
C GLY A 3 2.97 -8.96 1.67
N ILE A 4 2.06 -8.17 1.12
CA ILE A 4 1.96 -7.85 -0.30
C ILE A 4 2.20 -6.35 -0.49
N VAL A 5 3.11 -6.00 -1.40
CA VAL A 5 3.28 -4.63 -1.86
C VAL A 5 2.81 -4.50 -3.32
N MET A 6 1.88 -3.59 -3.57
CA MET A 6 1.38 -3.28 -4.90
C MET A 6 2.36 -2.32 -5.59
N ALA A 7 3.11 -2.83 -6.57
CA ALA A 7 4.22 -2.12 -7.23
C ALA A 7 4.08 -2.05 -8.77
N GLY A 8 2.94 -2.44 -9.33
CA GLY A 8 2.69 -2.58 -10.77
C GLY A 8 2.13 -1.34 -11.50
N GLY A 9 2.10 -0.17 -10.86
CA GLY A 9 1.42 1.02 -11.37
C GLY A 9 2.23 1.83 -12.40
N LYS A 10 1.53 2.55 -13.30
CA LYS A 10 2.15 3.40 -14.35
C LYS A 10 2.74 4.73 -13.83
N GLY A 11 2.31 5.23 -12.67
CA GLY A 11 2.82 6.49 -12.11
C GLY A 11 2.54 7.76 -12.93
N THR A 12 1.56 7.74 -13.85
CA THR A 12 1.33 8.79 -14.86
C THR A 12 1.12 10.21 -14.32
N ARG A 13 0.67 10.36 -13.07
CA ARG A 13 0.40 11.66 -12.43
C ARG A 13 1.67 12.43 -12.02
N MET A 14 2.85 11.80 -12.04
CA MET A 14 4.12 12.43 -11.66
C MET A 14 4.80 13.22 -12.79
N ASN A 15 4.31 13.11 -14.04
CA ASN A 15 4.91 13.73 -15.23
C ASN A 15 6.44 13.57 -15.29
N SER A 16 6.93 12.38 -14.93
CA SER A 16 8.33 11.99 -14.91
C SER A 16 8.54 10.86 -15.91
N ASP A 17 9.70 10.84 -16.56
CA ASP A 17 10.11 9.76 -17.47
C ASP A 17 10.49 8.47 -16.71
N ASP A 18 10.65 8.55 -15.39
CA ASP A 18 10.97 7.42 -14.52
C ASP A 18 9.75 6.92 -13.74
N GLU A 19 9.77 5.62 -13.43
CA GLU A 19 8.72 4.98 -12.65
C GLU A 19 8.68 5.58 -11.24
N LYS A 20 7.49 6.05 -10.82
CA LYS A 20 7.28 6.76 -9.54
C LYS A 20 7.93 6.09 -8.33
N LEU A 21 7.89 4.76 -8.27
CA LEU A 21 8.39 3.99 -7.13
C LEU A 21 9.93 3.97 -7.03
N LEU A 22 10.63 4.41 -8.08
CA LEU A 22 12.07 4.53 -8.14
C LEU A 22 12.59 5.93 -7.77
N LEU A 23 11.69 6.89 -7.54
CA LEU A 23 12.12 8.21 -7.07
C LEU A 23 12.84 8.08 -5.72
N GLN A 24 13.82 8.96 -5.51
CA GLN A 24 14.80 8.83 -4.44
C GLN A 24 14.42 9.67 -3.23
N TYR A 25 14.19 9.02 -2.09
CA TYR A 25 14.09 9.69 -0.80
C TYR A 25 15.02 8.98 0.17
N LYS A 26 16.31 9.35 0.29
CA LYS A 26 17.36 8.55 0.98
C LYS A 26 17.71 7.21 0.28
N LYS A 27 16.73 6.53 -0.30
CA LYS A 27 16.80 5.35 -1.20
C LYS A 27 15.52 5.32 -2.05
N PRO A 28 15.39 4.43 -3.06
CA PRO A 28 14.15 4.28 -3.83
C PRO A 28 12.94 4.07 -2.91
N ILE A 29 11.83 4.77 -3.17
CA ILE A 29 10.61 4.73 -2.33
C ILE A 29 10.16 3.29 -2.05
N ILE A 30 10.15 2.44 -3.08
CA ILE A 30 9.73 1.05 -2.91
C ILE A 30 10.59 0.29 -1.90
N LEU A 31 11.88 0.61 -1.79
CA LEU A 31 12.78 -0.02 -0.83
C LEU A 31 12.54 0.45 0.61
N HIS A 32 11.93 1.62 0.84
CA HIS A 32 11.44 1.97 2.18
C HIS A 32 10.31 1.06 2.60
N VAL A 33 9.31 0.88 1.73
CA VAL A 33 8.17 0.00 2.02
C VAL A 33 8.64 -1.43 2.27
N ILE A 34 9.50 -1.97 1.40
CA ILE A 34 10.06 -3.31 1.56
C ILE A 34 10.84 -3.47 2.87
N ASP A 35 11.72 -2.53 3.20
CA ASP A 35 12.51 -2.62 4.42
C ASP A 35 11.63 -2.49 5.66
N SER A 36 10.59 -1.66 5.63
CA SER A 36 9.63 -1.55 6.72
C SER A 36 8.83 -2.83 6.93
N LEU A 37 8.40 -3.49 5.84
CA LEU A 37 7.79 -4.81 5.92
C LEU A 37 8.75 -5.85 6.53
N LYS A 38 10.01 -5.91 6.07
CA LYS A 38 11.02 -6.83 6.61
C LYS A 38 11.30 -6.57 8.10
N ASN A 39 11.55 -5.32 8.45
CA ASN A 39 11.93 -4.91 9.80
C ASN A 39 10.77 -5.00 10.81
N SER A 40 9.53 -5.06 10.34
CA SER A 40 8.36 -5.29 11.22
C SER A 40 8.40 -6.67 11.89
N ASN A 41 9.06 -7.66 11.26
CA ASN A 41 9.05 -9.07 11.66
C ASN A 41 7.62 -9.67 11.77
N CYS A 42 6.64 -9.10 11.07
CA CYS A 42 5.25 -9.57 11.09
C CYS A 42 4.92 -10.60 10.00
N PHE A 43 5.79 -10.75 9.00
CA PHE A 43 5.48 -11.50 7.78
C PHE A 43 6.41 -12.69 7.59
N SER A 44 5.84 -13.86 7.31
CA SER A 44 6.61 -15.05 6.90
C SER A 44 7.18 -14.89 5.50
N LYS A 45 6.56 -14.04 4.68
CA LYS A 45 6.88 -13.83 3.28
C LYS A 45 6.44 -12.45 2.83
N ILE A 46 7.23 -11.82 1.96
CA ILE A 46 6.91 -10.53 1.33
C ILE A 46 6.93 -10.72 -0.18
N ILE A 47 5.86 -10.28 -0.83
CA ILE A 47 5.62 -10.45 -2.26
C ILE A 47 5.36 -9.07 -2.87
N ALA A 48 6.07 -8.75 -3.94
CA ALA A 48 5.82 -7.56 -4.71
C ALA A 48 4.99 -7.90 -5.95
N VAL A 49 3.86 -7.24 -6.11
CA VAL A 49 2.96 -7.39 -7.25
C VAL A 49 3.38 -6.39 -8.31
N THR A 50 3.91 -6.87 -9.43
CA THR A 50 4.42 -6.04 -10.53
C THR A 50 3.64 -6.29 -11.81
N SER A 51 3.77 -5.40 -12.79
CA SER A 51 3.17 -5.57 -14.11
C SER A 51 4.11 -5.07 -15.21
N PRO A 52 3.80 -5.32 -16.50
CA PRO A 52 4.54 -4.73 -17.63
C PRO A 52 4.59 -3.20 -17.62
N ASN A 53 3.78 -2.52 -16.81
CA ASN A 53 3.80 -1.06 -16.66
C ASN A 53 4.98 -0.54 -15.82
N SER A 54 5.66 -1.40 -15.05
CA SER A 54 6.71 -1.02 -14.11
C SER A 54 7.96 -1.93 -14.18
N PRO A 55 8.55 -2.13 -15.37
CA PRO A 55 9.65 -3.08 -15.57
C PRO A 55 10.92 -2.74 -14.77
N LYS A 56 11.25 -1.45 -14.59
CA LYS A 56 12.44 -1.02 -13.84
C LYS A 56 12.25 -1.29 -12.34
N THR A 57 11.05 -1.05 -11.80
CA THR A 57 10.69 -1.37 -10.41
C THR A 57 10.80 -2.87 -10.15
N LYS A 58 10.26 -3.70 -11.08
CA LYS A 58 10.40 -5.15 -11.00
C LYS A 58 11.86 -5.58 -10.94
N LYS A 59 12.70 -5.05 -11.84
CA LYS A 59 14.13 -5.35 -11.88
C LYS A 59 14.81 -5.03 -10.55
N LEU A 60 14.58 -3.83 -10.00
CA LEU A 60 15.15 -3.43 -8.71
C LEU A 60 14.74 -4.37 -7.57
N LEU A 61 13.46 -4.77 -7.53
CA LEU A 61 12.95 -5.69 -6.52
C LEU A 61 13.60 -7.08 -6.61
N GLN A 62 13.80 -7.59 -7.83
CA GLN A 62 14.49 -8.87 -8.06
C GLN A 62 15.96 -8.80 -7.63
N GLU A 63 16.66 -7.71 -7.94
CA GLU A 63 18.04 -7.47 -7.49
C GLU A 63 18.15 -7.41 -5.95
N ASN A 64 17.06 -7.05 -5.27
CA ASN A 64 16.94 -7.03 -3.80
C ASN A 64 16.33 -8.33 -3.22
N ASN A 65 16.28 -9.40 -4.01
CA ASN A 65 15.77 -10.73 -3.63
C ASN A 65 14.33 -10.71 -3.09
N ILE A 66 13.48 -9.84 -3.64
CA ILE A 66 12.05 -9.82 -3.32
C ILE A 66 11.32 -10.75 -4.27
N GLU A 67 10.42 -11.57 -3.72
CA GLU A 67 9.58 -12.43 -4.54
C GLU A 67 8.58 -11.60 -5.35
N ILE A 68 8.46 -11.94 -6.63
CA ILE A 68 7.61 -11.22 -7.57
C ILE A 68 6.38 -12.05 -7.92
N PHE A 69 5.22 -11.39 -7.92
CA PHE A 69 4.00 -11.87 -8.54
C PHE A 69 3.64 -10.97 -9.72
N ASP A 70 3.67 -11.52 -10.93
CA ASP A 70 3.35 -10.76 -12.14
C ASP A 70 1.85 -10.72 -12.40
N THR A 71 1.34 -9.53 -12.70
CA THR A 71 -0.05 -9.32 -13.11
C THR A 71 -0.14 -8.59 -14.45
N SER A 72 -1.36 -8.51 -14.97
CA SER A 72 -1.65 -7.86 -16.26
C SER A 72 -1.46 -6.33 -16.25
N GLY A 73 -1.53 -5.67 -15.08
CA GLY A 73 -1.42 -4.23 -14.99
C GLY A 73 -2.66 -3.49 -15.53
N LEU A 74 -3.81 -4.17 -15.58
CA LEU A 74 -5.08 -3.61 -16.07
C LEU A 74 -5.81 -2.76 -15.03
N GLY A 75 -5.30 -2.70 -13.80
CA GLY A 75 -5.81 -1.82 -12.74
C GLY A 75 -5.70 -2.46 -11.36
N TYR A 76 -5.63 -1.61 -10.33
CA TYR A 76 -5.40 -2.00 -8.94
C TYR A 76 -6.30 -3.15 -8.48
N VAL A 77 -7.62 -3.04 -8.70
CA VAL A 77 -8.59 -4.06 -8.27
C VAL A 77 -8.34 -5.40 -8.96
N LYS A 78 -8.10 -5.41 -10.27
CA LYS A 78 -7.86 -6.66 -11.02
C LYS A 78 -6.56 -7.33 -10.59
N ASP A 79 -5.51 -6.55 -10.41
CA ASP A 79 -4.20 -7.04 -10.01
C ASP A 79 -4.22 -7.58 -8.57
N LEU A 80 -4.89 -6.87 -7.65
CA LEU A 80 -5.08 -7.31 -6.27
C LEU A 80 -5.91 -8.60 -6.20
N ASN A 81 -6.98 -8.71 -6.99
CA ASN A 81 -7.80 -9.91 -7.03
C ASN A 81 -7.00 -11.12 -7.52
N SER A 82 -6.18 -10.95 -8.55
CA SER A 82 -5.34 -12.03 -9.09
C SER A 82 -4.37 -12.58 -8.04
N VAL A 83 -3.75 -11.72 -7.25
CA VAL A 83 -2.79 -12.16 -6.24
C VAL A 83 -3.49 -12.79 -5.03
N LEU A 84 -4.62 -12.23 -4.56
CA LEU A 84 -5.36 -12.76 -3.41
C LEU A 84 -5.90 -14.17 -3.65
N GLN A 85 -6.26 -14.53 -4.89
CA GLN A 85 -6.70 -15.88 -5.25
C GLN A 85 -5.59 -16.94 -5.17
N THR A 86 -4.32 -16.52 -5.09
CA THR A 86 -3.17 -17.44 -5.05
C THR A 86 -2.83 -17.87 -3.62
N PHE A 87 -3.20 -17.07 -2.62
CA PHE A 87 -2.81 -17.28 -1.22
C PHE A 87 -4.00 -17.68 -0.37
N ASN A 88 -3.74 -18.55 0.60
CA ASN A 88 -4.70 -18.97 1.62
C ASN A 88 -4.13 -18.62 3.01
N ASP A 89 -3.97 -17.33 3.30
CA ASP A 89 -3.41 -16.79 4.55
C ASP A 89 -4.11 -15.45 4.88
N LEU A 90 -3.86 -14.91 6.06
CA LEU A 90 -4.10 -13.50 6.34
C LEU A 90 -3.04 -12.67 5.58
N VAL A 91 -3.49 -11.68 4.83
CA VAL A 91 -2.65 -10.90 3.92
C VAL A 91 -2.68 -9.45 4.34
N PHE A 92 -1.50 -8.86 4.56
CA PHE A 92 -1.34 -7.42 4.67
C PHE A 92 -0.98 -6.87 3.30
N VAL A 93 -1.83 -6.02 2.75
CA VAL A 93 -1.63 -5.36 1.46
C VAL A 93 -1.23 -3.92 1.71
N THR A 94 -0.21 -3.43 1.04
CA THR A 94 0.19 -2.03 1.06
C THR A 94 0.48 -1.51 -0.34
N SER A 95 0.25 -0.22 -0.56
CA SER A 95 0.80 0.48 -1.71
C SER A 95 2.32 0.60 -1.63
N GLY A 96 3.00 0.57 -2.77
CA GLY A 96 4.45 0.76 -2.85
C GLY A 96 4.93 2.20 -2.71
N ASP A 97 4.01 3.18 -2.62
CA ASP A 97 4.29 4.62 -2.65
C ASP A 97 4.16 5.31 -1.29
N LEU A 98 4.39 4.57 -0.20
CA LEU A 98 4.35 5.05 1.18
C LEU A 98 5.79 5.25 1.72
N PRO A 99 6.47 6.36 1.39
CA PRO A 99 7.88 6.59 1.73
C PRO A 99 8.17 6.68 3.24
N LEU A 100 7.14 6.98 4.04
CA LEU A 100 7.27 7.16 5.50
C LEU A 100 6.82 5.92 6.28
N LEU A 101 6.37 4.86 5.61
CA LEU A 101 5.95 3.62 6.26
C LEU A 101 7.11 3.07 7.10
N ASP A 102 6.83 2.65 8.32
CA ASP A 102 7.84 2.03 9.20
C ASP A 102 7.34 0.74 9.86
N ALA A 103 8.28 0.03 10.48
CA ALA A 103 8.01 -1.23 11.17
C ALA A 103 6.99 -1.10 12.32
N GLN A 104 6.97 0.03 13.03
CA GLN A 104 6.19 0.22 14.24
C GLN A 104 4.71 0.48 13.92
N VAL A 105 4.44 1.27 12.88
CA VAL A 105 3.07 1.48 12.40
C VAL A 105 2.50 0.20 11.79
N ILE A 106 3.32 -0.59 11.07
CA ILE A 106 2.91 -1.93 10.60
C ILE A 106 2.51 -2.82 11.78
N GLN A 107 3.34 -2.91 12.82
CA GLN A 107 3.04 -3.70 14.03
C GLN A 107 1.78 -3.23 14.75
N THR A 108 1.42 -1.95 14.62
CA THR A 108 0.18 -1.38 15.16
C THR A 108 -1.02 -1.79 14.30
N ILE A 109 -0.89 -1.73 12.97
CA ILE A 109 -1.94 -2.05 12.01
C ILE A 109 -2.30 -3.54 12.05
N VAL A 110 -1.33 -4.45 12.11
CA VAL A 110 -1.59 -5.91 12.12
C VAL A 110 -2.40 -6.38 13.33
N LYS A 111 -2.54 -5.54 14.36
CA LYS A 111 -3.33 -5.80 15.57
C LYS A 111 -4.76 -5.26 15.52
N GLN A 112 -5.10 -4.47 14.50
CA GLN A 112 -6.42 -3.86 14.34
C GLN A 112 -7.56 -4.76 13.83
N PRO A 113 -7.32 -5.80 12.99
CA PRO A 113 -8.42 -6.47 12.31
C PRO A 113 -9.27 -7.30 13.28
N ASP A 114 -10.59 -7.21 13.16
CA ASP A 114 -11.51 -8.15 13.81
C ASP A 114 -11.49 -9.47 13.03
N SER A 115 -11.22 -10.57 13.73
CA SER A 115 -11.25 -11.95 13.20
C SER A 115 -12.52 -12.32 12.41
N LYS A 116 -13.64 -11.62 12.64
CA LYS A 116 -14.91 -11.81 11.92
C LYS A 116 -14.97 -11.07 10.59
N LYS A 117 -14.12 -10.07 10.37
CA LYS A 117 -14.10 -9.25 9.15
C LYS A 117 -13.10 -9.83 8.15
N ILE A 118 -13.54 -9.96 6.90
CA ILE A 118 -12.73 -10.52 5.81
C ILE A 118 -11.74 -9.48 5.30
N TRP A 119 -12.18 -8.22 5.20
CA TRP A 119 -11.38 -7.13 4.65
C TRP A 119 -11.45 -5.94 5.59
N THR A 120 -10.30 -5.46 6.05
CA THR A 120 -10.19 -4.26 6.87
C THR A 120 -9.22 -3.29 6.21
N SER A 121 -9.73 -2.13 5.79
CA SER A 121 -8.92 -1.06 5.22
C SER A 121 -8.57 0.00 6.25
N ILE A 122 -7.33 0.48 6.19
CA ILE A 122 -6.82 1.51 7.09
C ILE A 122 -7.02 2.88 6.46
N LEU A 123 -7.69 3.74 7.21
CA LEU A 123 -8.01 5.09 6.81
C LEU A 123 -7.28 6.10 7.69
N VAL A 124 -7.05 7.28 7.13
CA VAL A 124 -6.65 8.49 7.85
C VAL A 124 -7.72 9.56 7.67
N THR A 125 -7.87 10.45 8.64
CA THR A 125 -8.83 11.55 8.54
C THR A 125 -8.37 12.60 7.54
N GLU A 126 -9.32 13.29 6.90
CA GLU A 126 -9.03 14.49 6.10
C GLU A 126 -8.29 15.56 6.92
N LYS A 127 -8.58 15.64 8.22
CA LYS A 127 -7.93 16.56 9.16
C LYS A 127 -6.42 16.31 9.23
N LEU A 128 -6.01 15.03 9.32
CA LEU A 128 -4.59 14.68 9.31
C LEU A 128 -3.93 15.05 7.99
N LEU A 129 -4.52 14.67 6.85
CA LEU A 129 -3.98 15.01 5.53
C LEU A 129 -3.78 16.52 5.36
N SER A 130 -4.80 17.30 5.73
CA SER A 130 -4.74 18.76 5.68
C SER A 130 -3.62 19.34 6.55
N SER A 131 -3.40 18.75 7.74
CA SER A 131 -2.35 19.19 8.68
C SER A 131 -0.92 18.96 8.17
N ILE A 132 -0.74 18.05 7.21
CA ILE A 132 0.55 17.76 6.57
C ILE A 132 0.65 18.33 5.16
N GLY A 133 -0.35 19.11 4.72
CA GLY A 133 -0.34 19.80 3.43
C GLY A 133 -0.63 18.92 2.21
N THR A 134 -1.22 17.74 2.39
CA THR A 134 -1.62 16.85 1.30
C THR A 134 -3.14 16.70 1.22
N THR A 135 -3.62 16.16 0.11
CA THR A 135 -5.04 15.88 -0.15
C THR A 135 -5.18 14.57 -0.93
N SER A 136 -6.37 13.97 -0.90
CA SER A 136 -6.68 12.78 -1.68
C SER A 136 -7.86 13.05 -2.61
N GLU A 137 -7.80 12.53 -3.84
CA GLU A 137 -8.91 12.55 -4.80
C GLU A 137 -10.05 11.60 -4.38
N TYR A 138 -9.72 10.56 -3.60
CA TYR A 138 -10.67 9.54 -3.19
C TYR A 138 -10.82 9.50 -1.66
N SER A 139 -12.05 9.74 -1.21
CA SER A 139 -12.42 9.81 0.20
C SER A 139 -13.78 9.18 0.43
N ILE A 140 -14.03 8.72 1.66
CA ILE A 140 -15.33 8.20 2.09
C ILE A 140 -15.79 8.91 3.36
N ILE A 141 -17.08 8.82 3.66
CA ILE A 141 -17.62 9.20 4.96
C ILE A 141 -17.69 7.96 5.84
N HIS A 142 -16.92 7.95 6.92
CA HIS A 142 -16.92 6.89 7.93
C HIS A 142 -16.97 7.53 9.32
N ASN A 143 -17.83 7.02 10.21
CA ASN A 143 -18.08 7.60 11.54
C ASN A 143 -18.32 9.12 11.53
N ASN A 144 -19.13 9.61 10.58
CA ASN A 144 -19.45 11.02 10.38
C ASN A 144 -18.24 11.92 10.07
N GLN A 145 -17.13 11.35 9.59
CA GLN A 145 -15.92 12.06 9.23
C GLN A 145 -15.49 11.70 7.80
N LYS A 146 -14.95 12.69 7.08
CA LYS A 146 -14.29 12.46 5.79
C LYS A 146 -12.93 11.79 6.05
N CYS A 147 -12.77 10.61 5.48
CA CYS A 147 -11.60 9.75 5.66
C CYS A 147 -11.04 9.34 4.29
N ASN A 148 -9.74 9.07 4.24
CA ASN A 148 -9.01 8.76 3.03
C ASN A 148 -8.27 7.43 3.19
N PHE A 149 -8.17 6.68 2.10
CA PHE A 149 -7.46 5.41 2.08
C PHE A 149 -5.96 5.64 2.11
N THR A 150 -5.28 4.90 2.98
CA THR A 150 -3.81 4.87 3.04
C THR A 150 -3.20 3.96 1.96
N GLY A 151 -4.03 3.13 1.32
CA GLY A 151 -3.59 2.03 0.47
C GLY A 151 -3.12 0.80 1.26
N ILE A 152 -3.40 0.75 2.58
CA ILE A 152 -3.14 -0.41 3.43
C ILE A 152 -4.45 -1.11 3.78
N SER A 153 -4.46 -2.43 3.61
CA SER A 153 -5.58 -3.29 4.01
C SER A 153 -5.06 -4.60 4.61
N ILE A 154 -5.84 -5.20 5.52
CA ILE A 154 -5.65 -6.57 5.98
C ILE A 154 -6.81 -7.41 5.49
N ILE A 155 -6.50 -8.52 4.84
CA ILE A 155 -7.46 -9.33 4.10
C ILE A 155 -7.27 -10.80 4.47
N ASP A 156 -8.31 -11.44 4.98
CA ASP A 156 -8.32 -12.89 5.21
C ASP A 156 -8.72 -13.60 3.91
N SER A 157 -7.72 -13.95 3.09
CA SER A 157 -7.97 -14.53 1.76
C SER A 157 -8.64 -15.90 1.82
N GLN A 158 -8.53 -16.59 2.96
CA GLN A 158 -9.14 -17.90 3.20
C GLN A 158 -10.67 -17.84 3.26
N LYS A 159 -11.21 -16.68 3.61
CA LYS A 159 -12.66 -16.44 3.70
C LYS A 159 -13.25 -15.86 2.41
N ILE A 160 -12.43 -15.65 1.38
CA ILE A 160 -12.86 -15.09 0.10
C ILE A 160 -13.45 -16.21 -0.76
N ASN A 161 -14.78 -16.28 -0.81
CA ASN A 161 -15.49 -17.13 -1.77
C ASN A 161 -15.73 -16.41 -3.12
N SER A 162 -15.99 -15.10 -3.06
CA SER A 162 -16.08 -14.20 -4.22
C SER A 162 -15.76 -12.78 -3.75
N ILE A 163 -14.91 -12.08 -4.52
CA ILE A 163 -14.46 -10.72 -4.17
C ILE A 163 -15.58 -9.68 -4.37
N GLU A 164 -16.52 -9.96 -5.27
CA GLU A 164 -17.58 -9.01 -5.64
C GLU A 164 -18.57 -8.70 -4.50
N ASN A 165 -18.61 -9.53 -3.46
CA ASN A 165 -19.57 -9.42 -2.34
C ASN A 165 -18.89 -9.30 -0.97
N ILE A 166 -17.64 -8.84 -0.90
CA ILE A 166 -16.94 -8.67 0.39
C ILE A 166 -17.36 -7.35 1.02
N GLU A 167 -17.91 -7.41 2.23
CA GLU A 167 -18.10 -6.23 3.06
C GLU A 167 -16.73 -5.72 3.54
N GLU A 168 -16.41 -4.50 3.15
CA GLU A 168 -15.19 -3.81 3.60
C GLU A 168 -15.42 -3.15 4.96
N ASN A 169 -14.60 -3.52 5.94
CA ASN A 169 -14.53 -2.87 7.23
C ASN A 169 -13.46 -1.76 7.21
N TYR A 170 -13.66 -0.72 8.01
CA TYR A 170 -12.76 0.43 8.06
C TYR A 170 -12.23 0.66 9.47
N VAL A 171 -10.94 0.97 9.58
CA VAL A 171 -10.30 1.41 10.83
C VAL A 171 -9.61 2.73 10.57
N ILE A 172 -9.95 3.75 11.37
CA ILE A 172 -9.27 5.05 11.33
C ILE A 172 -8.01 4.97 12.21
N LEU A 173 -6.86 5.26 11.63
CA LEU A 173 -5.57 5.34 12.31
C LEU A 173 -4.83 6.59 11.82
N ASP A 174 -4.94 7.68 12.58
CA ASP A 174 -4.24 8.93 12.26
C ASP A 174 -2.75 8.85 12.63
N ASP A 175 -1.93 8.43 11.66
CA ASP A 175 -0.48 8.40 11.75
C ASP A 175 0.15 8.97 10.48
N LYS A 176 1.06 9.96 10.62
CA LYS A 176 1.71 10.62 9.48
C LYS A 176 2.48 9.65 8.59
N ARG A 177 2.97 8.53 9.15
CA ARG A 177 3.75 7.51 8.44
C ARG A 177 2.96 6.76 7.38
N ILE A 178 1.63 6.76 7.49
CA ILE A 178 0.73 6.10 6.52
C ILE A 178 -0.19 7.10 5.82
N ALA A 179 -0.02 8.40 6.07
CA ALA A 179 -0.87 9.46 5.55
C ALA A 179 -0.38 10.07 4.22
N LEU A 180 0.87 9.83 3.83
CA LEU A 180 1.47 10.39 2.63
C LEU A 180 1.73 9.31 1.58
N ASN A 181 0.81 9.18 0.61
CA ASN A 181 1.06 8.48 -0.63
C ASN A 181 1.65 9.46 -1.65
N LEU A 182 2.77 9.12 -2.28
CA LEU A 182 3.34 9.96 -3.32
C LEU A 182 2.54 9.83 -4.60
N ASN A 183 1.69 10.78 -4.96
CA ASN A 183 0.89 10.71 -6.19
C ASN A 183 1.22 11.81 -7.19
N THR A 184 1.67 12.95 -6.68
CA THR A 184 1.94 14.17 -7.44
C THR A 184 3.35 14.69 -7.12
N LYS A 185 3.85 15.57 -7.99
CA LYS A 185 5.12 16.27 -7.75
C LYS A 185 5.09 17.04 -6.42
N GLN A 186 3.95 17.64 -6.08
CA GLN A 186 3.77 18.35 -4.81
C GLN A 186 3.99 17.42 -3.60
N ASP A 187 3.50 16.19 -3.64
CA ASP A 187 3.73 15.21 -2.56
C ASP A 187 5.21 14.88 -2.40
N TYR A 188 5.94 14.78 -3.52
CA TYR A 188 7.37 14.52 -3.52
C TYR A 188 8.19 15.72 -3.03
N ASP A 189 7.80 16.93 -3.40
CA ASP A 189 8.42 18.16 -2.90
C ASP A 189 8.18 18.32 -1.39
N LEU A 190 6.98 17.99 -0.90
CA LEU A 190 6.66 17.94 0.54
C LEU A 190 7.51 16.92 1.29
N LEU A 191 7.67 15.71 0.74
CA LEU A 191 8.54 14.68 1.31
C LEU A 191 10.01 15.12 1.37
N SER A 192 10.47 15.86 0.37
CA SER A 192 11.85 16.32 0.28
C SER A 192 12.15 17.51 1.21
N ALA A 193 11.12 18.18 1.71
CA ALA A 193 11.23 19.31 2.63
C ALA A 193 11.31 18.90 4.12
N THR A 194 11.11 17.60 4.43
CA THR A 194 11.17 17.03 5.79
C THR A 194 12.51 16.37 6.09
#